data_AF-A0A523W6W7-F1
#
_entry.id   AF-A0A523W6W7-F1
#
_cell.length_a   1.000
_cell.length_b   1.000
_cell.length_c   1.000
_cell.angle_alpha   90.00
_cell.angle_beta   90.00
_cell.angle_gamma   90.00
#
_symmetry.space_group_name_H-M   'P 1'
#
loop_
_entity.id
_entity.type
_entity.pdbx_description
1 polymer ?
#
loop_
_entity_poly.entity_id
_entity_poly.type
_entity_poly.pdbx_seq_one_letter_code
_entity_poly.pdbx_strand_id
1 'polypeptide(L)'
;MTENRNRELLSIGIFLMILVVCIILYAPLGLIDWPLIPPLILALYGCWTIVLAGIRASNPQKYERGPFSTFAGGLLLVAIGGAWLSWSINWIYSLVIILLVPGLLAIAAALKRK
;
A
#
# COMPACT_ATOMS: atom_id res chain seq x y z
N MET A 1 -4.33 17.49 19.28
CA MET A 1 -3.05 16.75 19.40
C MET A 1 -3.26 15.25 19.67
N THR A 2 -4.33 14.83 20.34
CA THR A 2 -4.62 13.41 20.64
C THR A 2 -5.03 12.56 19.44
N GLU A 3 -5.75 13.12 18.46
CA GLU A 3 -6.23 12.35 17.29
C GLU A 3 -5.10 11.86 16.38
N ASN A 4 -4.08 12.68 16.12
CA ASN A 4 -2.91 12.27 15.32
C ASN A 4 -2.09 11.19 16.00
N ARG A 5 -1.88 11.29 17.33
CA ARG A 5 -1.15 10.27 18.11
C ARG A 5 -1.86 8.92 18.08
N ASN A 6 -3.19 8.90 18.15
CA ASN A 6 -3.97 7.65 18.06
C ASN A 6 -3.84 7.02 16.66
N ARG A 7 -3.80 7.83 15.60
CA ARG A 7 -3.59 7.34 14.21
C ARG A 7 -2.18 6.79 14.01
N GLU A 8 -1.17 7.44 14.57
CA GLU A 8 0.23 6.95 14.54
C GLU A 8 0.36 5.61 15.28
N LEU A 9 -0.19 5.52 16.50
CA LEU A 9 -0.25 4.26 17.26
C LEU A 9 -0.98 3.16 16.50
N LEU A 10 -2.08 3.49 15.83
CA LEU A 10 -2.83 2.52 15.05
C LEU A 10 -2.03 2.06 13.81
N SER A 11 -1.32 2.97 13.13
CA SER A 11 -0.42 2.61 12.02
C SER A 11 0.77 1.74 12.45
N ILE A 12 1.34 2.00 13.64
CA ILE A 12 2.42 1.17 14.20
C ILE A 12 1.90 -0.24 14.53
N GLY A 13 0.69 -0.35 15.11
CA GLY A 13 0.08 -1.63 15.43
C GLY A 13 -0.17 -2.47 14.19
N ILE A 14 -0.62 -1.83 13.11
CA ILE A 14 -0.90 -2.51 11.83
C ILE A 14 0.39 -2.91 11.14
N PHE A 15 1.44 -2.09 11.21
CA PHE A 15 2.76 -2.48 10.72
C PHE A 15 3.29 -3.72 11.45
N LEU A 16 3.16 -3.78 12.78
CA LEU A 16 3.54 -4.95 13.57
C LEU A 16 2.69 -6.18 13.23
N MET A 17 1.37 -6.01 13.03
CA MET A 17 0.50 -7.10 12.57
C MET A 17 0.93 -7.65 11.21
N ILE A 18 1.30 -6.77 10.27
CA ILE A 18 1.81 -7.17 8.94
C ILE A 18 3.11 -7.97 9.08
N LEU A 19 4.03 -7.57 9.96
CA LEU A 19 5.25 -8.33 10.24
C LEU A 19 4.94 -9.71 10.81
N VAL A 20 4.01 -9.82 11.75
CA VAL A 20 3.57 -11.11 12.30
C VAL A 20 3.02 -12.02 11.21
N VAL A 21 2.17 -11.50 10.33
CA VAL A 21 1.63 -12.26 9.19
C VAL A 21 2.75 -12.73 8.25
N CYS A 22 3.74 -11.88 7.96
CA CYS A 22 4.89 -12.26 7.12
C CYS A 22 5.73 -13.38 7.77
N ILE A 23 5.97 -13.29 9.08
CA ILE A 23 6.73 -14.31 9.83
C ILE A 23 5.96 -15.65 9.83
N ILE A 24 4.65 -15.62 10.01
CA ILE A 24 3.80 -16.82 9.97
C ILE A 24 3.80 -17.43 8.55
N LEU A 25 3.76 -16.63 7.50
CA LEU A 25 3.81 -17.14 6.12
C LEU A 25 5.16 -17.75 5.76
N TYR A 26 6.25 -17.22 6.32
CA TYR A 26 7.62 -17.71 6.11
C TYR A 26 7.93 -18.97 6.93
N ALA A 27 7.79 -18.91 8.27
CA ALA A 27 8.34 -19.94 9.15
C ALA A 27 7.47 -21.20 9.26
N PRO A 28 6.20 -21.14 9.73
CA PRO A 28 5.38 -22.34 9.87
C PRO A 28 4.72 -22.82 8.58
N LEU A 29 4.44 -21.93 7.62
CA LEU A 29 3.74 -22.27 6.38
C LEU A 29 4.66 -22.59 5.20
N GLY A 30 5.90 -22.06 5.19
CA GLY A 30 6.86 -22.28 4.10
C GLY A 30 6.35 -21.85 2.72
N LEU A 31 5.35 -20.97 2.67
CA LEU A 31 4.69 -20.54 1.43
C LEU A 31 5.49 -19.47 0.67
N ILE A 32 6.44 -18.83 1.35
CA ILE A 32 7.11 -17.62 0.87
C ILE A 32 8.60 -17.71 1.18
N ASP A 33 9.46 -17.46 0.20
CA ASP A 33 10.92 -17.38 0.41
C ASP A 33 11.33 -16.02 1.00
N TRP A 34 12.52 -15.98 1.61
CA TRP A 34 13.12 -14.76 2.19
C TRP A 34 13.02 -13.49 1.30
N PRO A 35 13.31 -13.51 -0.02
CA PRO A 35 13.22 -12.33 -0.88
C PRO A 35 11.80 -11.81 -1.14
N LEU A 36 10.77 -12.61 -0.84
CA LEU A 36 9.36 -12.26 -1.06
C LEU A 36 8.72 -11.59 0.17
N ILE A 37 9.41 -11.58 1.31
CA ILE A 37 8.97 -10.91 2.54
C ILE A 37 8.84 -9.37 2.35
N PRO A 38 9.87 -8.63 1.86
CA PRO A 38 9.75 -7.17 1.68
C PRO A 38 8.62 -6.75 0.71
N PRO A 39 8.42 -7.42 -0.45
CA PRO A 39 7.28 -7.19 -1.34
C PRO A 39 5.92 -7.31 -0.66
N LEU A 40 5.76 -8.32 0.21
CA LEU A 40 4.52 -8.58 0.92
C LEU A 40 4.21 -7.46 1.93
N ILE A 41 5.24 -7.02 2.66
CA ILE A 41 5.13 -5.90 3.60
C ILE A 41 4.72 -4.63 2.84
N LEU A 42 5.36 -4.33 1.70
CA LEU A 42 5.04 -3.18 0.86
C LEU A 42 3.59 -3.22 0.35
N ALA A 43 3.13 -4.39 -0.10
CA ALA A 43 1.77 -4.54 -0.62
C ALA A 43 0.71 -4.37 0.50
N LEU A 44 0.90 -5.04 1.63
CA LEU A 44 -0.04 -4.97 2.75
C LEU A 44 -0.05 -3.57 3.40
N TYR A 45 1.12 -2.95 3.55
CA TYR A 45 1.22 -1.60 4.07
C TYR A 45 0.67 -0.57 3.09
N GLY A 46 0.89 -0.75 1.79
CA GLY A 46 0.23 0.04 0.75
C GLY A 46 -1.29 -0.01 0.85
N CYS A 47 -1.87 -1.20 1.07
CA CYS A 47 -3.31 -1.36 1.31
C CYS A 47 -3.77 -0.58 2.55
N TRP A 48 -3.01 -0.64 3.64
CA TRP A 48 -3.30 0.14 4.85
C TRP A 48 -3.28 1.66 4.60
N THR A 49 -2.31 2.16 3.82
CA THR A 49 -2.24 3.59 3.49
C THR A 49 -3.42 4.07 2.62
N ILE A 50 -4.01 3.19 1.80
CA ILE A 50 -5.25 3.46 1.06
C ILE A 50 -6.43 3.61 2.03
N VAL A 51 -6.55 2.71 3.02
CA VAL A 51 -7.59 2.79 4.06
C VAL A 51 -7.46 4.08 4.86
N LEU A 52 -6.23 4.45 5.26
CA LEU A 52 -5.95 5.73 5.92
C LEU A 52 -6.35 6.93 5.06
N ALA A 53 -6.14 6.87 3.75
CA ALA A 53 -6.55 7.94 2.83
C ALA A 53 -8.08 8.07 2.75
N GLY A 54 -8.80 6.95 2.77
CA GLY A 54 -10.27 6.95 2.86
C GLY A 54 -10.78 7.57 4.16
N ILE A 55 -10.19 7.22 5.30
CA ILE A 55 -10.53 7.80 6.61
C ILE A 55 -10.25 9.32 6.61
N ARG A 56 -9.17 9.78 5.97
CA ARG A 56 -8.87 11.22 5.80
C ARG A 56 -9.84 11.94 4.86
N ALA A 57 -10.42 11.25 3.89
CA ALA A 57 -11.43 11.83 3.02
C ALA A 57 -12.73 12.16 3.78
N SER A 58 -13.09 11.35 4.77
CA SER A 58 -14.27 11.56 5.62
C SER A 58 -14.08 12.65 6.70
N ASN A 59 -12.84 12.95 7.12
CA ASN A 59 -12.56 14.01 8.11
C ASN A 59 -11.42 14.94 7.63
N PRO A 60 -11.71 15.91 6.72
CA PRO A 60 -10.68 16.74 6.11
C PRO A 60 -10.12 17.78 7.11
N GLN A 61 -8.85 17.62 7.53
CA GLN A 61 -8.13 18.69 8.24
C GLN A 61 -7.62 19.76 7.25
N LYS A 62 -7.78 21.03 7.62
CA LYS A 62 -7.55 22.24 6.80
C LYS A 62 -6.11 22.42 6.24
N TYR A 63 -5.14 21.60 6.65
CA TYR A 63 -3.70 21.77 6.33
C TYR A 63 -2.93 20.48 5.94
N GLU A 64 -3.59 19.35 5.73
CA GLU A 64 -2.88 18.09 5.38
C GLU A 64 -2.81 17.85 3.87
N ARG A 65 -1.79 17.08 3.42
CA ARG A 65 -1.71 16.55 2.05
C ARG A 65 -3.06 15.96 1.66
N GLY A 66 -3.62 16.43 0.53
CA GLY A 66 -4.97 16.06 0.12
C GLY A 66 -5.17 14.55 0.09
N PRO A 67 -6.35 14.03 0.50
CA PRO A 67 -6.60 12.59 0.64
C PRO A 67 -6.29 11.79 -0.63
N PHE A 68 -6.43 12.42 -1.79
CA PHE A 68 -6.06 11.85 -3.10
C PHE A 68 -4.56 11.54 -3.24
N SER A 69 -3.66 12.35 -2.66
CA SER A 69 -2.21 12.12 -2.72
C SER A 69 -1.78 10.97 -1.80
N THR A 70 -2.39 10.84 -0.63
CA THR A 70 -2.15 9.69 0.27
C THR A 70 -2.67 8.39 -0.35
N PHE A 71 -3.84 8.44 -0.99
CA PHE A 71 -4.41 7.31 -1.72
C PHE A 71 -3.51 6.86 -2.88
N ALA A 72 -3.06 7.82 -3.71
CA ALA A 72 -2.15 7.54 -4.83
C ALA A 72 -0.82 6.95 -4.37
N GLY A 73 -0.25 7.46 -3.27
CA GLY A 73 0.97 6.91 -2.67
C GLY A 73 0.78 5.46 -2.21
N GLY A 74 -0.35 5.15 -1.58
CA GLY A 74 -0.66 3.78 -1.17
C GLY A 74 -0.85 2.83 -2.34
N LEU A 75 -1.55 3.26 -3.38
CA LEU A 75 -1.76 2.47 -4.59
C LEU A 75 -0.44 2.16 -5.31
N LEU A 76 0.50 3.10 -5.34
CA LEU A 76 1.85 2.88 -5.87
C LEU A 76 2.65 1.87 -5.02
N LEU A 77 2.55 1.93 -3.69
CA LEU A 77 3.20 0.95 -2.81
C LEU A 77 2.64 -0.45 -3.04
N VAL A 78 1.32 -0.59 -3.20
CA VAL A 78 0.68 -1.87 -3.58
C VAL A 78 1.19 -2.34 -4.94
N ALA A 79 1.28 -1.46 -5.93
CA ALA A 79 1.76 -1.80 -7.26
C ALA A 79 3.20 -2.31 -7.24
N ILE A 80 4.10 -1.64 -6.50
CA ILE A 80 5.50 -2.03 -6.37
C ILE A 80 5.60 -3.39 -5.67
N GLY A 81 4.88 -3.59 -4.57
CA GLY A 81 4.85 -4.88 -3.86
C GLY A 81 4.30 -6.01 -4.74
N GLY A 82 3.18 -5.77 -5.43
CA GLY A 82 2.56 -6.74 -6.34
C GLY A 82 3.39 -7.06 -7.58
N ALA A 83 4.06 -6.06 -8.16
CA ALA A 83 4.95 -6.23 -9.29
C ALA A 83 6.19 -7.04 -8.91
N TRP A 84 6.71 -6.85 -7.70
CA TRP A 84 7.86 -7.61 -7.19
C TRP A 84 7.48 -9.06 -6.86
N LEU A 85 6.29 -9.31 -6.29
CA LEU A 85 5.76 -10.68 -6.13
C LEU A 85 5.59 -11.39 -7.48
N SER A 86 5.05 -10.67 -8.47
CA SER A 86 4.79 -11.22 -9.80
C SER A 86 6.06 -11.50 -10.60
N TRP A 87 7.18 -10.84 -10.27
CA TRP A 87 8.48 -11.10 -10.90
C TRP A 87 8.91 -12.56 -10.74
N SER A 88 8.63 -13.15 -9.58
CA SER A 88 8.99 -14.55 -9.29
C SER A 88 8.17 -15.56 -10.10
N ILE A 89 7.00 -15.15 -10.62
CA ILE A 89 6.07 -16.03 -11.36
C ILE A 89 6.26 -15.83 -12.86
N ASN A 90 6.19 -14.59 -13.33
CA ASN A 90 6.36 -14.22 -14.74
C ASN A 90 6.58 -12.72 -14.88
N TRP A 91 7.68 -12.34 -15.53
CA TRP A 91 8.08 -10.95 -15.77
C TRP A 91 6.96 -10.09 -16.41
N ILE A 92 6.13 -10.67 -17.27
CA ILE A 92 5.05 -9.95 -17.97
C ILE A 92 4.00 -9.41 -17.00
N TYR A 93 3.63 -10.16 -15.95
CA TYR A 93 2.64 -9.70 -14.97
C TYR A 93 3.15 -8.50 -14.16
N SER A 94 4.46 -8.46 -13.88
CA SER A 94 5.11 -7.33 -13.23
C SER A 94 4.97 -6.06 -14.07
N LEU A 95 5.21 -6.17 -15.39
CA LEU A 95 5.09 -5.07 -16.34
C LEU A 95 3.64 -4.57 -16.46
N VAL A 96 2.67 -5.49 -16.49
CA VAL A 96 1.24 -5.14 -16.52
C VAL A 96 0.84 -4.33 -15.28
N ILE A 97 1.24 -4.75 -14.08
CA ILE A 97 0.91 -4.03 -12.83
C ILE A 97 1.53 -2.63 -12.81
N ILE A 98 2.79 -2.52 -13.24
CA ILE A 98 3.52 -1.25 -13.29
C ILE A 98 2.96 -0.32 -14.36
N LEU A 99 2.36 -0.81 -15.45
CA LEU A 99 1.71 0.07 -16.44
C LEU A 99 0.29 0.45 -16.02
N LEU A 100 -0.46 -0.53 -15.50
CA LEU A 100 -1.89 -0.40 -15.24
C LEU A 100 -2.17 0.54 -14.08
N VAL A 101 -1.42 0.42 -12.97
CA VAL A 101 -1.67 1.24 -11.77
C VAL A 101 -1.37 2.72 -11.97
N PRO A 102 -0.17 3.15 -12.41
CA PRO A 102 0.08 4.55 -12.70
C PRO A 102 -0.72 5.05 -13.90
N GLY A 103 -1.06 4.19 -14.88
CA GLY A 103 -1.95 4.53 -15.98
C GLY A 103 -3.35 4.93 -15.50
N LEU A 104 -3.97 4.11 -14.64
CA LEU A 104 -5.25 4.42 -14.00
C LEU A 104 -5.17 5.68 -13.12
N LEU A 105 -4.08 5.84 -12.36
CA LEU A 105 -3.84 7.05 -11.57
C LEU A 105 -3.72 8.30 -12.45
N ALA A 106 -3.03 8.22 -13.58
CA ALA A 106 -2.88 9.31 -14.53
C ALA A 106 -4.23 9.71 -15.14
N ILE A 107 -5.05 8.72 -15.52
CA ILE A 107 -6.42 8.95 -16.01
C ILE A 107 -7.28 9.60 -14.92
N ALA A 108 -7.28 9.05 -13.70
CA ALA A 108 -8.03 9.60 -12.58
C ALA A 108 -7.60 11.03 -12.23
N ALA A 109 -6.29 11.30 -12.25
CA ALA A 109 -5.76 12.64 -12.03
C ALA A 109 -6.18 13.62 -13.13
N ALA A 110 -6.22 13.19 -14.40
CA ALA A 110 -6.68 13.99 -15.51
C ALA A 110 -8.18 14.32 -15.41
N LEU A 111 -9.02 13.34 -15.03
CA LEU A 111 -10.45 13.56 -14.82
C LEU A 111 -10.73 14.52 -13.66
N LYS A 112 -9.99 14.43 -12.55
CA LYS A 112 -10.16 15.31 -11.40
C LYS A 112 -9.79 16.78 -11.67
N ARG A 113 -9.09 17.06 -12.77
CA ARG A 113 -8.65 18.41 -13.14
C ARG A 113 -9.68 19.17 -13.98
N LYS A 114 -10.78 18.53 -14.38
CA LYS A 114 -11.96 19.15 -14.99
C LYS A 114 -13.08 19.28 -13.95
#